data_AF-A4F6B4-F1
#
_entry.id   AF-A4F6B4-F1
#
_cell.length_a   1.000
_cell.length_b   1.000
_cell.length_c   1.000
_cell.angle_alpha   90.00
_cell.angle_beta   90.00
_cell.angle_gamma   90.00
#
_symmetry.space_group_name_H-M   'P 1'
#
loop_
_entity.id
_entity.type
_entity.pdbx_description
1 polymer ?
#
loop_
_entity_poly.entity_id
_entity_poly.type
_entity_poly.pdbx_seq_one_letter_code
_entity_poly.pdbx_strand_id
1 'polypeptide(L)'
;MRFRPPFRHRLPDVSEHGLEAAADIYAQRLRAFYDSRARWHRRFYRFSGILVIAVGAGLPILTTQQFPGQDLVISIAGVTVAVSAGLRAFYRWDQSWILLRRTEIALTDAHWQWKAGLGADPVANAENTQRFLEELGSLRRQESDSFFQDLSFPGSAEASRPQH
;
A
#
# COMPACT_ATOMS: atom_id res chain seq x y z
N MET A 1 1.78 -19.41 4.10
CA MET A 1 1.39 -18.95 2.74
C MET A 1 2.59 -18.25 2.12
N ARG A 2 3.18 -18.81 1.06
CA ARG A 2 4.41 -18.31 0.42
C ARG A 2 4.03 -17.11 -0.48
N PHE A 3 4.31 -15.90 -0.03
CA PHE A 3 4.13 -14.68 -0.83
C PHE A 3 5.03 -14.76 -2.06
N ARG A 4 4.42 -14.97 -3.24
CA ARG A 4 5.10 -14.83 -4.53
C ARG A 4 4.90 -13.38 -4.96
N PRO A 5 5.95 -12.54 -5.00
CA PRO A 5 5.80 -11.22 -5.58
C PRO A 5 5.34 -11.37 -7.03
N PRO A 6 4.28 -10.66 -7.47
CA PRO A 6 3.75 -10.79 -8.83
C PRO A 6 4.68 -10.19 -9.89
N PHE A 7 5.74 -9.50 -9.49
CA PHE A 7 6.76 -8.97 -10.38
C PHE A 7 7.77 -10.06 -10.76
N ARG A 8 7.69 -10.57 -11.99
CA ARG A 8 8.93 -10.90 -12.71
C ARG A 8 9.55 -9.57 -13.11
N HIS A 9 10.84 -9.35 -12.88
CA HIS A 9 11.58 -8.12 -13.23
C HIS A 9 11.62 -7.80 -14.75
N ARG A 10 10.76 -8.42 -15.57
CA ARG A 10 10.68 -8.20 -17.00
C ARG A 10 9.36 -7.55 -17.36
N LEU A 11 9.46 -6.40 -18.03
CA LEU A 11 8.36 -5.82 -18.79
C LEU A 11 7.85 -6.86 -19.81
N PRO A 12 6.55 -6.87 -20.13
CA PRO A 12 6.03 -7.71 -21.21
C PRO A 12 6.76 -7.38 -22.50
N ASP A 13 7.15 -8.40 -23.26
CA ASP A 13 7.88 -8.20 -24.51
C ASP A 13 6.90 -7.72 -25.59
N VAL A 14 7.07 -6.46 -26.00
CA VAL A 14 6.25 -5.80 -27.01
C VAL A 14 6.44 -6.45 -28.37
N SER A 15 7.61 -7.03 -28.62
CA SER A 15 7.95 -7.67 -29.90
C SER A 15 7.26 -9.01 -30.11
N GLU A 16 6.88 -9.70 -29.03
CA GLU A 16 6.30 -11.05 -29.09
C GLU A 16 4.75 -11.02 -29.11
N HIS A 17 4.11 -10.00 -28.52
CA HIS A 17 2.65 -9.98 -28.32
C HIS A 17 1.95 -8.76 -28.98
N GLY A 18 2.69 -7.76 -29.46
CA GLY A 18 2.14 -6.49 -29.93
C GLY A 18 1.85 -5.52 -28.78
N LEU A 19 1.76 -4.21 -29.11
CA LEU A 19 1.66 -3.13 -28.11
C LEU A 19 0.41 -3.24 -27.22
N GLU A 20 -0.73 -3.56 -27.81
CA GLU A 20 -2.02 -3.66 -27.10
C GLU A 20 -2.03 -4.82 -26.09
N ALA A 21 -1.57 -6.01 -26.49
CA ALA A 21 -1.53 -7.16 -25.60
C ALA A 21 -0.47 -6.99 -24.50
N ALA A 22 0.68 -6.39 -24.82
CA ALA A 22 1.70 -6.05 -23.83
C ALA A 22 1.16 -5.04 -22.79
N ALA A 23 0.38 -4.05 -23.23
CA ALA A 23 -0.26 -3.07 -22.36
C ALA A 23 -1.34 -3.71 -21.46
N ASP A 24 -2.17 -4.61 -21.99
CA ASP A 24 -3.18 -5.34 -21.19
C ASP A 24 -2.51 -6.21 -20.10
N ILE A 25 -1.49 -6.98 -20.47
CA ILE A 25 -0.72 -7.81 -19.53
C ILE A 25 -0.08 -6.94 -18.44
N TYR A 26 0.49 -5.79 -18.80
CA TYR A 26 1.08 -4.86 -17.86
C TYR A 26 0.03 -4.30 -16.88
N ALA A 27 -1.11 -3.83 -17.39
CA ALA A 27 -2.20 -3.27 -16.58
C ALA A 27 -2.78 -4.30 -15.60
N GLN A 28 -3.01 -5.54 -16.04
CA GLN A 28 -3.52 -6.62 -15.18
C GLN A 28 -2.54 -6.98 -14.06
N ARG A 29 -1.24 -7.08 -14.38
CA ARG A 29 -0.19 -7.33 -13.37
C ARG A 29 -0.13 -6.21 -12.34
N LEU A 30 -0.25 -4.97 -12.80
CA LEU A 30 -0.21 -3.79 -11.94
C LEU A 30 -1.41 -3.80 -10.97
N ARG A 31 -2.64 -4.01 -11.48
CA ARG A 31 -3.84 -4.19 -10.63
C ARG A 31 -3.67 -5.31 -9.60
N ALA A 32 -3.15 -6.48 -9.99
CA ALA A 32 -2.95 -7.62 -9.08
C ALA A 32 -1.93 -7.32 -7.97
N PHE A 33 -0.90 -6.52 -8.27
CA PHE A 33 0.05 -6.06 -7.26
C PHE A 33 -0.63 -5.16 -6.23
N TYR A 34 -1.43 -4.18 -6.67
CA TYR A 34 -2.16 -3.29 -5.76
C TYR A 34 -3.17 -4.04 -4.90
N ASP A 35 -3.94 -4.98 -5.47
CA ASP A 35 -4.89 -5.79 -4.69
C ASP A 35 -4.19 -6.67 -3.62
N SER A 36 -3.07 -7.30 -3.98
CA SER A 36 -2.30 -8.08 -3.02
C SER A 36 -1.73 -7.21 -1.90
N ARG A 37 -1.25 -6.01 -2.22
CA ARG A 37 -0.69 -5.08 -1.24
C ARG A 37 -1.80 -4.53 -0.33
N ALA A 38 -2.95 -4.17 -0.89
CA ALA A 38 -4.13 -3.73 -0.13
C ALA A 38 -4.61 -4.80 0.87
N ARG A 39 -4.63 -6.09 0.47
CA ARG A 39 -4.99 -7.21 1.38
C ARG A 39 -3.99 -7.42 2.50
N TRP A 40 -2.69 -7.22 2.24
CA TRP A 40 -1.65 -7.33 3.26
C TRP A 40 -1.79 -6.23 4.32
N HIS A 41 -2.05 -4.99 3.89
CA HIS A 41 -2.29 -3.86 4.79
C HIS A 41 -3.53 -4.06 5.68
N ARG A 42 -4.64 -4.58 5.13
CA ARG A 42 -5.86 -4.87 5.93
C ARG A 42 -5.63 -5.95 6.99
N ARG A 43 -4.81 -6.96 6.69
CA ARG A 43 -4.42 -7.98 7.68
C ARG A 43 -3.56 -7.37 8.79
N PHE A 44 -2.53 -6.60 8.46
CA PHE A 44 -1.67 -5.95 9.46
C PHE A 44 -2.44 -5.01 10.39
N TYR A 45 -3.38 -4.24 9.86
CA TYR A 45 -4.25 -3.38 10.67
C TYR A 45 -5.12 -4.17 11.65
N ARG A 46 -5.74 -5.26 11.19
CA ARG A 46 -6.54 -6.12 12.06
C ARG A 46 -5.68 -6.82 13.11
N PHE A 47 -4.52 -7.35 12.73
CA PHE A 47 -3.63 -8.04 13.66
C PHE A 47 -3.07 -7.10 14.72
N SER A 48 -2.64 -5.88 14.38
CA SER A 48 -2.11 -4.93 15.37
C SER A 48 -3.18 -4.44 16.35
N GLY A 49 -4.39 -4.15 15.87
CA GLY A 49 -5.51 -3.79 16.74
C GLY A 49 -5.91 -4.93 17.68
N ILE A 50 -6.05 -6.15 17.17
CA ILE A 50 -6.35 -7.34 17.99
C ILE A 50 -5.24 -7.59 19.01
N LEU A 51 -3.97 -7.44 18.63
CA LEU A 51 -2.84 -7.63 19.53
C LEU A 51 -2.88 -6.62 20.69
N VAL A 52 -3.10 -5.34 20.40
CA VAL A 52 -3.17 -4.30 21.44
C VAL A 52 -4.34 -4.54 22.39
N ILE A 53 -5.52 -4.92 21.86
CA ILE A 53 -6.69 -5.25 22.70
C ILE A 53 -6.42 -6.49 23.55
N ALA A 54 -5.86 -7.55 22.96
CA ALA A 54 -5.55 -8.79 23.67
C ALA A 54 -4.52 -8.57 24.78
N VAL A 55 -3.46 -7.80 24.51
CA VAL A 55 -2.44 -7.46 25.51
C VAL A 55 -3.02 -6.53 26.58
N GLY A 56 -3.74 -5.48 26.19
CA GLY A 56 -4.36 -4.55 27.13
C GLY A 56 -5.40 -5.21 28.05
N ALA A 57 -6.24 -6.09 27.52
CA ALA A 57 -7.21 -6.85 28.30
C ALA A 57 -6.57 -7.99 29.11
N GLY A 58 -5.40 -8.49 28.69
CA GLY A 58 -4.62 -9.50 29.40
C GLY A 58 -3.80 -8.95 30.56
N LEU A 59 -3.43 -7.66 30.55
CA LEU A 59 -2.65 -7.03 31.62
C LEU A 59 -3.26 -7.21 33.02
N PRO A 60 -4.56 -6.98 33.26
CA PRO A 60 -5.18 -7.22 34.57
C PRO A 60 -5.03 -8.66 35.07
N ILE A 61 -5.11 -9.63 34.16
CA ILE A 61 -4.95 -11.06 34.47
C ILE A 61 -3.48 -11.36 34.82
N LEU A 62 -2.55 -10.77 34.08
CA LEU A 62 -1.10 -10.89 34.33
C LEU A 62 -0.66 -10.20 35.62
N THR A 63 -1.35 -9.13 36.04
CA THR A 63 -1.03 -8.43 37.29
C THR A 63 -1.61 -9.10 38.54
N THR A 64 -2.68 -9.90 38.39
CA THR A 64 -3.38 -10.53 39.52
C THR A 64 -2.80 -11.90 39.90
N GLN A 65 -2.16 -12.62 38.99
CA GLN A 65 -1.45 -13.86 39.32
C GLN A 65 0.02 -13.59 39.66
N GLN A 66 0.48 -14.10 40.81
CA GLN A 66 1.91 -14.11 41.15
C GLN A 66 2.56 -15.37 40.59
N PHE A 67 3.46 -15.20 39.63
CA PHE A 67 4.23 -16.30 39.02
C PHE A 67 5.68 -15.88 38.76
N PRO A 68 6.63 -16.82 38.74
CA PRO A 68 8.03 -16.50 38.44
C PRO A 68 8.16 -15.93 37.03
N GLY A 69 8.76 -14.74 36.91
CA GLY A 69 8.94 -14.03 35.65
C GLY A 69 7.82 -13.05 35.27
N GLN A 70 6.90 -12.75 36.17
CA GLN A 70 5.80 -11.79 35.96
C GLN A 70 6.27 -10.43 35.43
N ASP A 71 7.30 -9.83 36.03
CA ASP A 71 7.84 -8.53 35.62
C ASP A 71 8.37 -8.53 34.17
N LEU A 72 8.95 -9.66 33.73
CA LEU A 72 9.44 -9.83 32.37
C LEU A 72 8.27 -9.87 31.38
N VAL A 73 7.21 -10.62 31.70
CA VAL A 73 6.02 -10.72 30.85
C VAL A 73 5.29 -9.39 30.75
N ILE A 74 5.14 -8.67 31.86
CA ILE A 74 4.53 -7.33 31.88
C ILE A 74 5.37 -6.34 31.07
N SER A 75 6.70 -6.38 31.19
CA SER A 75 7.60 -5.54 30.40
C SER A 75 7.49 -5.83 28.90
N ILE A 76 7.47 -7.11 28.51
CA ILE A 76 7.28 -7.52 27.11
C ILE A 76 5.92 -7.05 26.58
N ALA A 77 4.86 -7.18 27.38
CA ALA A 77 3.52 -6.71 27.03
C ALA A 77 3.50 -5.18 26.81
N GLY A 78 4.10 -4.42 27.72
CA GLY A 78 4.22 -2.96 27.60
C GLY A 78 5.00 -2.53 26.36
N VAL A 79 6.16 -3.13 26.11
CA VAL A 79 6.97 -2.88 24.89
C VAL A 79 6.17 -3.25 23.64
N THR A 80 5.46 -4.37 23.64
CA THR A 80 4.65 -4.80 22.49
C THR A 80 3.54 -3.80 22.18
N VAL A 81 2.86 -3.27 23.21
CA VAL A 81 1.85 -2.22 23.05
C VAL A 81 2.48 -0.92 22.53
N ALA A 82 3.59 -0.48 23.11
CA ALA A 82 4.29 0.74 22.71
C ALA A 82 4.81 0.66 21.26
N VAL A 83 5.43 -0.46 20.88
CA VAL A 83 5.88 -0.72 19.51
C VAL A 83 4.68 -0.77 18.57
N SER A 84 3.58 -1.42 18.94
CA SER A 84 2.37 -1.48 18.10
C SER A 84 1.73 -0.10 17.91
N ALA A 85 1.70 0.71 18.96
CA ALA A 85 1.20 2.08 18.91
C ALA A 85 2.11 2.98 18.06
N GLY A 86 3.42 2.90 18.25
CA GLY A 86 4.42 3.62 17.44
C GLY A 86 4.39 3.19 15.99
N LEU A 87 4.27 1.89 15.70
CA LEU A 87 4.16 1.37 14.34
C LEU A 87 2.85 1.83 13.69
N ARG A 88 1.74 1.86 14.44
CA ARG A 88 0.46 2.40 13.96
C ARG A 88 0.53 3.90 13.64
N ALA A 89 1.22 4.67 14.47
CA ALA A 89 1.41 6.11 14.27
C ALA A 89 2.36 6.40 13.10
N PHE A 90 3.50 5.71 13.05
CA PHE A 90 4.54 5.91 12.04
C PHE A 90 4.07 5.49 10.65
N TYR A 91 3.43 4.33 10.54
CA TYR A 91 3.05 3.81 9.22
C TYR A 91 1.78 4.46 8.66
N ARG A 92 1.11 5.36 9.41
CA ARG A 92 -0.20 5.97 9.10
C ARG A 92 -1.06 5.04 8.24
N TRP A 93 -1.22 3.79 8.68
CA TRP A 93 -1.69 2.69 7.81
C TRP A 93 -3.01 2.98 7.10
N ASP A 94 -3.83 3.85 7.70
CA ASP A 94 -5.09 4.34 7.15
C ASP A 94 -4.88 5.16 5.86
N GLN A 95 -3.94 6.11 5.87
CA GLN A 95 -3.61 6.96 4.72
C GLN A 95 -2.98 6.14 3.58
N SER A 96 -2.05 5.24 3.92
CA SER A 96 -1.44 4.34 2.93
C SER A 96 -2.48 3.46 2.23
N TRP A 97 -3.45 2.90 2.97
CA TRP A 97 -4.49 2.09 2.35
C TRP A 97 -5.44 2.91 1.45
N ILE A 98 -5.85 4.10 1.90
CA ILE A 98 -6.72 4.98 1.11
C ILE A 98 -6.02 5.39 -0.19
N LEU A 99 -4.73 5.78 -0.12
CA LEU A 99 -3.93 6.16 -1.28
C LEU A 99 -3.84 5.00 -2.27
N LEU A 100 -3.45 3.80 -1.81
CA LEU A 100 -3.37 2.61 -2.67
C LEU A 100 -4.72 2.26 -3.30
N ARG A 101 -5.82 2.37 -2.54
CA ARG A 101 -7.15 2.03 -3.06
C ARG A 101 -7.64 3.04 -4.09
N ARG A 102 -7.36 4.34 -3.89
CA ARG A 102 -7.64 5.37 -4.88
C ARG A 102 -6.85 5.14 -6.17
N THR A 103 -5.56 4.82 -6.06
CA THR A 103 -4.74 4.48 -7.23
C THR A 103 -5.27 3.23 -7.93
N GLU A 104 -5.67 2.18 -7.21
CA GLU A 104 -6.27 0.98 -7.80
C GLU A 104 -7.56 1.28 -8.58
N ILE A 105 -8.44 2.13 -8.04
CA ILE A 105 -9.67 2.57 -8.73
C ILE A 105 -9.32 3.38 -9.97
N ALA A 106 -8.42 4.36 -9.87
CA ALA A 106 -8.00 5.18 -11.00
C ALA A 106 -7.37 4.33 -12.12
N LEU A 107 -6.49 3.39 -11.76
CA LEU A 107 -5.91 2.42 -12.69
C LEU A 107 -7.00 1.55 -13.35
N THR A 108 -8.05 1.26 -12.59
CA THR A 108 -9.16 0.44 -13.05
C THR A 108 -9.99 1.18 -14.06
N ASP A 109 -10.32 2.43 -13.78
CA ASP A 109 -11.09 3.29 -14.67
C ASP A 109 -10.32 3.58 -15.96
N ALA A 110 -9.03 3.93 -15.86
CA ALA A 110 -8.17 4.17 -17.03
C ALA A 110 -8.10 2.94 -17.96
N HIS A 111 -7.98 1.74 -17.39
CA HIS A 111 -7.96 0.51 -18.17
C HIS A 111 -9.29 0.24 -18.90
N TRP A 112 -10.42 0.52 -18.24
CA TRP A 112 -11.73 0.36 -18.88
C TRP A 112 -11.98 1.40 -19.96
N GLN A 113 -11.57 2.65 -19.74
CA GLN A 113 -11.65 3.71 -20.75
C GLN A 113 -10.80 3.37 -21.98
N TRP A 114 -9.57 2.91 -21.77
CA TRP A 114 -8.72 2.44 -22.85
C TRP A 114 -9.37 1.30 -23.64
N LYS A 115 -9.85 0.24 -22.96
CA LYS A 115 -10.53 -0.88 -23.64
C LYS A 115 -11.78 -0.45 -24.41
N ALA A 116 -12.56 0.49 -23.88
CA ALA A 116 -13.74 1.02 -24.56
C ALA A 116 -13.39 1.90 -25.78
N GLY A 117 -12.20 2.51 -25.79
CA GLY A 117 -11.69 3.33 -26.89
C GLY A 117 -10.96 2.54 -28.00
N LEU A 118 -10.80 1.22 -27.86
CA LEU A 118 -10.26 0.37 -28.91
C LEU A 118 -11.33 0.14 -30.00
N GLY A 119 -10.94 0.39 -31.25
CA GLY A 119 -11.80 0.26 -32.43
C GLY A 119 -11.17 -0.63 -33.49
N ALA A 120 -11.70 -0.54 -34.71
CA ALA A 120 -11.22 -1.32 -35.85
C ALA A 120 -9.93 -0.75 -36.49
N ASP A 121 -9.56 0.50 -36.19
CA ASP A 121 -8.38 1.17 -36.74
C ASP A 121 -7.11 0.88 -35.91
N PRO A 122 -6.13 0.14 -36.45
CA PRO A 122 -4.90 -0.20 -35.74
C PRO A 122 -4.03 1.01 -35.40
N VAL A 123 -4.05 2.07 -36.21
CA VAL A 123 -3.23 3.28 -35.96
C VAL A 123 -3.81 4.05 -34.78
N ALA A 124 -5.12 4.29 -34.78
CA ALA A 124 -5.81 4.91 -33.65
C ALA A 124 -5.67 4.08 -32.36
N ASN A 125 -5.73 2.75 -32.45
CA ASN A 125 -5.53 1.88 -31.28
C ASN A 125 -4.11 1.98 -30.71
N ALA A 126 -3.08 2.08 -31.56
CA ALA A 126 -1.71 2.26 -31.11
C ALA A 126 -1.52 3.59 -30.36
N GLU A 127 -2.06 4.70 -30.90
CA GLU A 127 -2.03 6.00 -30.25
C GLU A 127 -2.78 6.01 -28.91
N ASN A 128 -3.98 5.42 -28.88
CA ASN A 128 -4.77 5.29 -27.65
C ASN A 128 -4.06 4.44 -26.60
N THR A 129 -3.36 3.38 -27.03
CA THR A 129 -2.56 2.52 -26.15
C THR A 129 -1.35 3.27 -25.59
N GLN A 130 -0.68 4.10 -26.41
CA GLN A 130 0.42 4.92 -25.92
C GLN A 130 -0.04 5.94 -24.87
N ARG A 131 -1.15 6.65 -25.11
CA ARG A 131 -1.73 7.58 -24.13
C ARG A 131 -2.08 6.88 -22.82
N PHE A 132 -2.66 5.69 -22.89
CA PHE A 132 -2.96 4.86 -21.72
C PHE A 132 -1.68 4.50 -20.93
N LEU A 133 -0.60 4.11 -21.61
CA LEU A 133 0.67 3.79 -20.94
C LEU A 133 1.30 5.03 -20.27
N GLU A 134 1.20 6.20 -20.91
CA GLU A 134 1.65 7.47 -20.33
C GLU A 134 0.83 7.85 -19.09
N GLU A 135 -0.48 7.64 -19.12
CA GLU A 135 -1.39 7.84 -17.99
C GLU A 135 -1.08 6.89 -16.82
N LEU A 136 -0.82 5.60 -17.09
CA LEU A 136 -0.35 4.66 -16.07
C LEU A 136 0.97 5.13 -15.44
N GLY A 137 1.88 5.67 -16.25
CA GLY A 137 3.16 6.20 -15.79
C GLY A 137 3.02 7.47 -14.95
N SER A 138 2.03 8.33 -15.22
CA SER A 138 1.76 9.53 -14.42
C SER A 138 1.09 9.18 -13.09
N LEU A 139 0.10 8.27 -13.08
CA LEU A 139 -0.55 7.75 -11.87
C LEU A 139 0.48 7.17 -10.89
N ARG A 140 1.44 6.40 -11.39
CA ARG A 140 2.50 5.81 -10.56
C ARG A 140 3.47 6.84 -9.98
N ARG A 141 3.77 7.90 -10.74
CA ARG A 141 4.60 9.02 -10.26
C ARG A 141 3.88 9.79 -9.15
N GLN A 142 2.61 10.14 -9.36
CA GLN A 142 1.79 10.82 -8.36
C GLN A 142 1.66 10.01 -7.06
N GLU A 143 1.51 8.69 -7.15
CA GLU A 143 1.53 7.82 -5.96
C GLU A 143 2.88 7.90 -5.24
N SER A 144 3.98 7.83 -5.98
CA SER A 144 5.32 7.89 -5.39
C SER A 144 5.54 9.22 -4.67
N ASP A 145 5.19 10.33 -5.32
CA ASP A 145 5.29 11.68 -4.75
C ASP A 145 4.43 11.83 -3.49
N SER A 146 3.19 11.32 -3.54
CA SER A 146 2.27 11.33 -2.39
C SER A 146 2.78 10.46 -1.24
N PHE A 147 3.35 9.29 -1.54
CA PHE A 147 3.95 8.41 -0.54
C PHE A 147 5.16 9.07 0.14
N PHE A 148 6.02 9.77 -0.60
CA PHE A 148 7.17 10.48 -0.03
C PHE A 148 6.76 11.76 0.73
N GLN A 149 5.72 12.47 0.29
CA GLN A 149 5.16 13.60 1.03
C GLN A 149 4.54 13.17 2.36
N ASP A 150 3.85 12.03 2.40
CA ASP A 150 3.30 11.48 3.64
C ASP A 150 4.38 10.92 4.59
N LEU A 151 5.58 10.62 4.08
CA LEU A 151 6.76 10.23 4.86
C LEU A 151 7.51 11.42 5.47
N SER A 152 7.05 12.67 5.27
CA SER A 152 7.60 13.86 5.93
C SER A 152 7.72 13.61 7.44
N PHE A 153 8.95 13.57 7.94
CA PHE A 153 9.25 13.27 9.33
C PHE A 153 8.53 14.26 10.27
N PRO A 154 7.92 13.78 11.37
CA PRO A 154 7.39 14.68 12.40
C PRO A 154 8.56 15.45 13.03
N GLY A 155 8.76 16.70 12.59
CA GLY A 155 9.84 17.57 13.07
C GLY A 155 10.08 18.84 12.25
N SER A 156 9.60 18.92 11.00
CA SER A 156 9.80 20.11 10.16
C SER A 156 8.78 21.24 10.38
N ALA A 157 7.71 21.01 11.14
CA ALA A 157 6.65 22.00 11.36
C ALA A 157 6.86 22.91 12.59
N GLU A 158 7.80 22.61 13.49
CA GLU A 158 8.00 23.37 14.72
C GLU A 158 9.05 24.50 14.61
N ALA A 159 9.81 24.56 13.51
CA ALA A 159 10.87 25.56 13.32
C ALA A 159 10.38 26.90 12.72
N SER A 160 9.07 27.11 12.57
CA SER A 160 8.51 28.30 11.90
C SER A 160 7.41 29.01 12.69
N ARG A 161 7.50 29.01 14.03
CA ARG A 161 6.79 30.00 14.84
C ARG A 161 7.75 31.17 15.14
N PRO A 162 7.58 32.34 14.52
CA PRO A 162 8.24 33.54 15.01
C PRO A 162 7.70 33.84 16.41
N GLN A 163 8.60 33.91 17.40
CA GLN A 163 8.28 34.45 18.71
C GLN A 163 8.08 35.95 18.52
N HIS A 164 6.83 36.39 18.65
CA HIS A 164 6.47 37.79 18.84
C HIS A 164 5.83 37.93 20.21
#